data_AF-A0A3N9WSQ3-F1
#
_entry.id   AF-A0A3N9WSQ3-F1
#
_cell.length_a   1.000
_cell.length_b   1.000
_cell.length_c   1.000
_cell.angle_alpha   90.00
_cell.angle_beta   90.00
_cell.angle_gamma   90.00
#
_symmetry.space_group_name_H-M   'P 1'
#
loop_
_entity.id
_entity.type
_entity.pdbx_description
1 polymer ?
#
loop_
_entity_poly.entity_id
_entity_poly.type
_entity_poly.pdbx_seq_one_letter_code
_entity_poly.pdbx_strand_id
1 'polypeptide(L)'
;MDASSGGKPDDGERPDTVRGSGGAPVKPSWLSVKWSKHHKQLGFLAMTALALAGLIIVGARVGWWYGGLAALAVGIVATALPILWSFLGFLELNDPGPWFTSAANLGTQAPRLQAHYERIEGTLRFWKNKATAHYRLHLARVMWSLISSVSLPVLVQRFEKDEPGAVLFMTALTAWTGLISILAYTLKSEEKYQGFRQQESDFYDEGRRLLDFADPRDPKFKERVDGYIRTIDQVRKVGRRVETGSPPSAV
;
A
#
# COMPACT_ATOMS: atom_id res chain seq x y z
N MET A 1 -22.09 -89.41 16.19
CA MET A 1 -22.96 -89.91 15.12
C MET A 1 -23.77 -88.72 14.65
N ASP A 2 -23.12 -87.80 13.95
CA ASP A 2 -22.99 -87.74 12.48
C ASP A 2 -24.12 -86.85 11.94
N ALA A 3 -23.97 -85.96 10.96
CA ALA A 3 -22.86 -85.29 10.30
C ALA A 3 -23.54 -84.36 9.29
N SER A 4 -23.00 -83.14 9.07
CA SER A 4 -22.92 -82.43 7.77
C SER A 4 -24.25 -82.06 7.06
N SER A 5 -24.47 -80.97 6.31
CA SER A 5 -23.73 -79.89 5.63
C SER A 5 -24.78 -78.77 5.41
N GLY A 6 -24.52 -77.48 5.20
CA GLY A 6 -23.60 -76.79 4.31
C GLY A 6 -24.39 -75.69 3.57
N GLY A 7 -23.81 -74.48 3.39
CA GLY A 7 -24.32 -73.48 2.43
C GLY A 7 -24.56 -72.05 2.97
N LYS A 8 -23.58 -71.17 2.74
CA LYS A 8 -23.69 -69.69 2.54
C LYS A 8 -23.26 -69.45 1.06
N PRO A 9 -23.38 -68.27 0.41
CA PRO A 9 -23.97 -66.96 0.76
C PRO A 9 -24.89 -66.39 -0.38
N ASP A 10 -25.45 -65.17 -0.25
CA ASP A 10 -25.18 -64.02 -1.16
C ASP A 10 -26.16 -62.84 -0.93
N ASP A 11 -25.60 -61.72 -0.50
CA ASP A 11 -25.65 -60.36 -1.07
C ASP A 11 -26.93 -59.89 -1.79
N GLY A 12 -27.62 -58.94 -1.15
CA GLY A 12 -28.66 -58.12 -1.74
C GLY A 12 -28.50 -56.67 -1.29
N GLU A 13 -27.62 -55.95 -1.98
CA GLU A 13 -27.39 -54.51 -1.86
C GLU A 13 -28.71 -53.72 -1.93
N ARG A 14 -28.91 -52.80 -0.97
CA ARG A 14 -29.94 -51.75 -1.07
C ARG A 14 -29.27 -50.49 -1.63
N PRO A 15 -29.78 -49.89 -2.72
CA PRO A 15 -29.23 -48.64 -3.23
C PRO A 15 -29.68 -47.44 -2.39
N ASP A 16 -28.69 -46.67 -1.97
CA ASP A 16 -28.79 -45.37 -1.34
C ASP A 16 -29.38 -44.32 -2.29
N THR A 17 -30.55 -43.77 -1.95
CA THR A 17 -31.03 -42.54 -2.59
C THR A 17 -30.35 -41.33 -1.96
N VAL A 18 -29.26 -40.89 -2.60
CA VAL A 18 -28.55 -39.63 -2.34
C VAL A 18 -29.48 -38.46 -2.64
N ARG A 19 -29.86 -37.73 -1.59
CA ARG A 19 -30.56 -36.44 -1.68
C ARG A 19 -29.57 -35.38 -2.17
N GLY A 20 -29.77 -34.89 -3.39
CA GLY A 20 -28.96 -33.85 -4.01
C GLY A 20 -28.93 -32.57 -3.17
N SER A 21 -27.72 -32.17 -2.78
CA SER A 21 -27.42 -30.84 -2.27
C SER A 21 -27.55 -29.83 -3.40
N GLY A 22 -28.32 -28.76 -3.16
CA GLY A 22 -28.40 -27.62 -4.06
C GLY A 22 -27.04 -26.95 -4.17
N GLY A 23 -26.34 -27.22 -5.27
CA GLY A 23 -25.13 -26.50 -5.65
C GLY A 23 -25.50 -25.04 -5.95
N ALA A 24 -24.92 -24.12 -5.19
CA ALA A 24 -24.94 -22.70 -5.52
C ALA A 24 -24.35 -22.50 -6.93
N PRO A 25 -24.89 -21.56 -7.73
CA PRO A 25 -24.43 -21.34 -9.09
C PRO A 25 -22.95 -20.94 -9.10
N VAL A 26 -22.12 -21.79 -9.70
CA VAL A 26 -20.71 -21.50 -10.00
C VAL A 26 -20.68 -20.32 -10.96
N LYS A 27 -20.33 -19.14 -10.45
CA LYS A 27 -20.12 -17.96 -11.30
C LYS A 27 -19.02 -18.26 -12.32
N PRO A 28 -19.25 -18.07 -13.63
CA PRO A 28 -18.26 -18.34 -14.65
C PRO A 28 -16.98 -17.51 -14.43
N SER A 29 -15.83 -18.18 -14.35
CA SER A 29 -14.50 -17.59 -14.07
C SER A 29 -13.93 -16.72 -15.20
N TRP A 30 -14.65 -16.56 -16.31
CA TRP A 30 -14.21 -15.79 -17.48
C TRP A 30 -14.65 -14.32 -17.47
N LEU A 31 -15.47 -13.89 -16.49
CA LEU A 31 -15.88 -12.48 -16.33
C LEU A 31 -14.92 -11.65 -15.46
N SER A 32 -13.86 -12.22 -14.87
CA SER A 32 -12.81 -11.43 -14.23
C SER A 32 -11.82 -10.93 -15.28
N VAL A 33 -12.24 -9.95 -16.08
CA VAL A 33 -11.29 -9.17 -16.89
C VAL A 33 -10.31 -8.53 -15.89
N LYS A 34 -9.05 -8.99 -15.92
CA LYS A 34 -7.94 -8.45 -15.09
C LYS A 34 -7.67 -6.99 -15.49
N TRP A 35 -8.48 -6.06 -14.99
CA TRP A 35 -8.35 -4.61 -15.23
C TRP A 35 -7.22 -3.92 -14.45
N SER A 36 -6.27 -4.65 -13.86
CA SER A 36 -5.54 -4.12 -12.69
C SER A 36 -4.08 -3.73 -12.88
N LYS A 37 -3.51 -3.70 -14.10
CA LYS A 37 -2.10 -3.27 -14.27
C LYS A 37 -1.85 -2.00 -15.10
N HIS A 38 -2.75 -1.61 -16.00
CA HIS A 38 -2.50 -0.48 -16.91
C HIS A 38 -3.03 0.89 -16.45
N HIS A 39 -3.86 0.95 -15.40
CA HIS A 39 -4.47 2.20 -14.93
C HIS A 39 -3.45 3.27 -14.52
N LYS A 40 -2.31 2.87 -13.94
CA LYS A 40 -1.24 3.82 -13.54
C LYS A 40 -0.51 4.41 -14.76
N GLN A 41 -0.25 3.58 -15.78
CA GLN A 41 0.39 4.01 -17.02
C GLN A 41 -0.54 4.91 -17.82
N LEU A 42 -1.82 4.58 -17.91
CA LEU A 42 -2.85 5.40 -18.55
C LEU A 42 -3.00 6.76 -17.87
N GLY A 43 -3.04 6.80 -16.53
CA GLY A 43 -3.09 8.05 -15.78
C GLY A 43 -1.88 8.95 -16.05
N PHE A 44 -0.67 8.37 -16.05
CA PHE A 44 0.54 9.12 -16.38
C PHE A 44 0.48 9.70 -17.80
N LEU A 45 0.15 8.88 -18.81
CA LEU A 45 0.04 9.31 -20.20
C LEU A 45 -1.00 10.41 -20.39
N ALA A 46 -2.15 10.29 -19.73
CA ALA A 46 -3.19 11.31 -19.77
C ALA A 46 -2.69 12.65 -19.20
N MET A 47 -2.00 12.63 -18.06
CA MET A 47 -1.43 13.86 -17.47
C MET A 47 -0.34 14.47 -18.36
N THR A 48 0.51 13.66 -18.99
CA THR A 48 1.51 14.16 -19.94
C THR A 48 0.84 14.78 -21.18
N ALA A 49 -0.19 14.13 -21.72
CA ALA A 49 -0.94 14.67 -22.85
C ALA A 49 -1.62 16.00 -22.50
N LEU A 50 -2.20 16.11 -21.30
CA LEU A 50 -2.80 17.36 -20.82
C LEU A 50 -1.77 18.47 -20.64
N ALA A 51 -0.59 18.16 -20.09
CA ALA A 51 0.48 19.14 -19.93
C ALA A 51 1.00 19.64 -21.29
N LEU A 52 1.19 18.74 -22.26
CA LEU A 52 1.60 19.09 -23.62
C LEU A 52 0.51 19.87 -24.36
N ALA A 53 -0.75 19.48 -24.23
CA ALA A 53 -1.86 20.22 -24.81
C ALA A 53 -1.96 21.64 -24.22
N GLY A 54 -1.82 21.80 -22.90
CA GLY A 54 -1.76 23.10 -22.24
C GLY A 54 -0.61 23.95 -22.76
N LEU A 55 0.59 23.35 -22.87
CA LEU A 55 1.78 24.02 -23.42
C LEU A 55 1.55 24.53 -24.84
N ILE A 56 1.05 23.68 -25.74
CA ILE A 56 0.90 24.00 -27.16
C ILE A 56 -0.27 24.97 -27.39
N ILE A 57 -1.44 24.68 -26.82
CA ILE A 57 -2.67 25.46 -27.07
C ILE A 57 -2.54 26.87 -26.48
N VAL A 58 -2.07 26.98 -25.22
CA VAL A 58 -1.89 28.29 -24.58
C VAL A 58 -0.65 28.98 -25.14
N GLY A 59 0.44 28.23 -25.37
CA GLY A 59 1.69 28.75 -25.94
C GLY A 59 1.47 29.42 -27.30
N ALA A 60 0.76 28.76 -28.21
CA ALA A 60 0.49 29.28 -29.55
C ALA A 60 -0.48 30.48 -29.58
N ARG A 61 -1.31 30.66 -28.53
CA ARG A 61 -2.33 31.73 -28.49
C ARG A 61 -1.93 32.95 -27.68
N VAL A 62 -1.25 32.74 -26.57
CA VAL A 62 -1.01 33.77 -25.54
C VAL A 62 0.49 34.03 -25.34
N GLY A 63 1.34 33.04 -25.59
CA GLY A 63 2.78 33.12 -25.42
C GLY A 63 3.35 31.90 -24.69
N TRP A 64 4.59 31.53 -25.01
CA TRP A 64 5.19 30.28 -24.56
C TRP A 64 5.39 30.20 -23.04
N TRP A 65 5.57 31.32 -22.35
CA TRP A 65 5.63 31.35 -20.89
C TRP A 65 4.30 30.99 -20.24
N TYR A 66 3.17 31.47 -20.79
CA TYR A 66 1.84 31.06 -20.34
C TYR A 66 1.54 29.60 -20.67
N GLY A 67 2.03 29.11 -21.82
CA GLY A 67 2.03 27.68 -22.13
C GLY A 67 2.79 26.86 -21.09
N GLY A 68 4.00 27.28 -20.75
CA GLY A 68 4.80 26.67 -19.69
C GLY A 68 4.08 26.69 -18.35
N LEU A 69 3.44 27.80 -17.99
CA LEU A 69 2.67 27.94 -16.75
C LEU A 69 1.48 26.99 -16.71
N ALA A 70 0.75 26.82 -17.82
CA ALA A 70 -0.33 25.85 -17.91
C ALA A 70 0.18 24.42 -17.71
N ALA A 71 1.29 24.04 -18.36
CA ALA A 71 1.91 22.73 -18.18
C ALA A 71 2.41 22.51 -16.74
N LEU A 72 3.01 23.53 -16.13
CA LEU A 72 3.45 23.54 -14.74
C LEU A 72 2.25 23.32 -13.80
N ALA A 73 1.16 24.05 -14.00
CA ALA A 73 -0.06 23.91 -13.19
C ALA A 73 -0.64 22.49 -13.28
N VAL A 74 -0.68 21.89 -14.48
CA VAL A 74 -1.07 20.49 -14.65
C VAL A 74 -0.16 19.55 -13.86
N GLY A 75 1.16 19.74 -13.93
CA GLY A 75 2.14 18.95 -13.18
C GLY A 75 1.99 19.09 -11.65
N ILE A 76 1.76 20.31 -11.17
CA ILE A 76 1.50 20.60 -9.76
C ILE A 76 0.24 19.85 -9.33
N VAL A 77 -0.88 20.01 -10.03
CA VAL A 77 -2.14 19.34 -9.71
C VAL A 77 -2.00 17.81 -9.75
N ALA A 78 -1.30 17.28 -10.76
CA ALA A 78 -1.03 15.84 -10.92
C ALA A 78 -0.32 15.22 -9.71
N THR A 79 0.51 16.01 -9.01
CA THR A 79 1.31 15.55 -7.88
C THR A 79 0.71 15.92 -6.54
N ALA A 80 0.15 17.13 -6.42
CA ALA A 80 -0.46 17.64 -5.19
C ALA A 80 -1.71 16.84 -4.79
N LEU A 81 -2.60 16.56 -5.74
CA LEU A 81 -3.86 15.87 -5.44
C LEU A 81 -3.63 14.47 -4.86
N PRO A 82 -2.80 13.59 -5.45
CA PRO A 82 -2.51 12.29 -4.85
C PRO A 82 -1.84 12.36 -3.48
N ILE A 83 -1.02 13.38 -3.21
CA ILE A 83 -0.40 13.57 -1.90
C ILE A 83 -1.47 13.93 -0.87
N LEU A 84 -2.28 14.95 -1.15
CA LEU A 84 -3.38 15.38 -0.28
C LEU A 84 -4.34 14.21 0.00
N TRP A 85 -4.75 13.50 -1.06
CA TRP A 85 -5.63 12.34 -0.93
C TRP A 85 -5.04 11.23 -0.06
N SER A 86 -3.72 10.99 -0.15
CA SER A 86 -3.06 10.02 0.73
C SER A 86 -3.03 10.44 2.19
N PHE A 87 -2.92 11.74 2.48
CA PHE A 87 -3.03 12.24 3.85
C PHE A 87 -4.46 12.17 4.41
N LEU A 88 -5.49 12.20 3.54
CA LEU A 88 -6.90 12.03 3.90
C LEU A 88 -7.30 10.56 4.18
N GLY A 89 -6.44 9.58 3.86
CA GLY A 89 -6.49 8.25 4.49
C GLY A 89 -7.32 7.16 3.80
N PHE A 90 -7.64 7.28 2.51
CA PHE A 90 -8.46 6.29 1.78
C PHE A 90 -7.67 5.14 1.15
N LEU A 91 -6.92 4.37 1.94
CA LEU A 91 -6.28 3.15 1.43
C LEU A 91 -6.75 1.92 2.20
N GLU A 92 -7.16 0.92 1.44
CA GLU A 92 -7.49 -0.41 1.95
C GLU A 92 -6.20 -1.12 2.36
N LEU A 93 -6.24 -1.83 3.49
CA LEU A 93 -5.16 -2.74 3.83
C LEU A 93 -5.13 -3.83 2.75
N ASN A 94 -3.93 -4.28 2.37
CA ASN A 94 -3.87 -5.57 1.69
C ASN A 94 -3.98 -6.52 2.86
N ASP A 95 -5.20 -6.91 3.20
CA ASP A 95 -5.39 -7.80 4.32
C ASP A 95 -4.48 -9.01 4.07
N PRO A 96 -3.69 -9.44 5.07
CA PRO A 96 -3.00 -10.72 5.00
C PRO A 96 -3.92 -11.86 4.55
N GLY A 97 -5.24 -11.71 4.63
CA GLY A 97 -6.18 -12.78 4.37
C GLY A 97 -6.32 -13.62 5.63
N PRO A 98 -6.95 -14.80 5.57
CA PRO A 98 -7.29 -15.59 6.75
C PRO A 98 -6.07 -16.30 7.38
N TRP A 99 -4.90 -15.65 7.51
CA TRP A 99 -3.64 -16.26 7.96
C TRP A 99 -3.79 -17.10 9.23
N PHE A 100 -4.50 -16.60 10.24
CA PHE A 100 -4.70 -17.34 11.49
C PHE A 100 -5.97 -18.20 11.50
N THR A 101 -6.98 -17.86 10.70
CA THR A 101 -8.25 -18.59 10.65
C THR A 101 -8.21 -19.80 9.70
N SER A 102 -7.38 -19.79 8.67
CA SER A 102 -7.20 -20.90 7.72
C SER A 102 -6.02 -21.82 8.06
N ALA A 103 -5.15 -21.43 9.00
CA ALA A 103 -3.96 -22.21 9.36
C ALA A 103 -4.29 -23.33 10.35
N ALA A 104 -4.53 -24.54 9.82
CA ALA A 104 -4.85 -25.73 10.60
C ALA A 104 -3.74 -26.11 11.62
N ASN A 105 -2.49 -25.75 11.32
CA ASN A 105 -1.32 -26.01 12.16
C ASN A 105 -1.22 -25.11 13.40
N LEU A 106 -2.17 -24.21 13.64
CA LEU A 106 -2.23 -23.40 14.87
C LEU A 106 -3.04 -24.02 16.01
N GLY A 107 -3.83 -25.06 15.71
CA GLY A 107 -4.64 -25.80 16.69
C GLY A 107 -5.48 -24.89 17.58
N THR A 108 -5.41 -25.09 18.90
CA THR A 108 -6.19 -24.35 19.89
C THR A 108 -5.75 -22.89 20.08
N GLN A 109 -4.60 -22.49 19.54
CA GLN A 109 -4.09 -21.10 19.66
C GLN A 109 -4.62 -20.18 18.56
N ALA A 110 -5.22 -20.71 17.49
CA ALA A 110 -5.73 -19.93 16.36
C ALA A 110 -6.67 -18.77 16.77
N PRO A 111 -7.69 -18.98 17.64
CA PRO A 111 -8.59 -17.90 18.04
C PRO A 111 -7.88 -16.78 18.81
N ARG A 112 -6.88 -17.12 19.62
CA ARG A 112 -6.10 -16.16 20.40
C ARG A 112 -5.22 -15.28 19.50
N LEU A 113 -4.58 -15.90 18.49
CA LEU A 113 -3.78 -15.20 17.50
C LEU A 113 -4.64 -14.31 16.61
N GLN A 114 -5.80 -14.81 16.17
CA GLN A 114 -6.77 -14.02 15.41
C GLN A 114 -7.25 -12.79 16.18
N ALA A 115 -7.64 -12.97 17.45
CA ALA A 115 -8.04 -11.85 18.30
C ALA A 115 -6.90 -10.84 18.52
N HIS A 116 -5.63 -11.29 18.55
CA HIS A 116 -4.49 -10.39 18.63
C HIS A 116 -4.26 -9.61 17.34
N TYR A 117 -4.38 -10.29 16.20
CA TYR A 117 -4.30 -9.68 14.87
C TYR A 117 -5.37 -8.58 14.69
N GLU A 118 -6.63 -8.86 15.03
CA GLU A 118 -7.73 -7.90 14.94
C GLU A 118 -7.46 -6.62 15.77
N ARG A 119 -6.76 -6.75 16.91
CA ARG A 119 -6.37 -5.58 17.73
C ARG A 119 -5.29 -4.71 17.09
N ILE A 120 -4.44 -5.27 16.22
CA ILE A 120 -3.35 -4.52 15.58
C ILE A 120 -3.66 -4.13 14.13
N GLU A 121 -4.64 -4.76 13.48
CA GLU A 121 -5.04 -4.49 12.09
C GLU A 121 -5.23 -2.99 11.82
N GLY A 122 -5.95 -2.29 12.70
CA GLY A 122 -6.14 -0.83 12.57
C GLY A 122 -4.83 -0.04 12.62
N THR A 123 -3.85 -0.50 13.40
CA THR A 123 -2.50 0.10 13.45
C THR A 123 -1.72 -0.17 12.17
N LEU A 124 -1.78 -1.38 11.63
CA LEU A 124 -1.16 -1.72 10.35
C LEU A 124 -1.75 -0.89 9.20
N ARG A 125 -3.07 -0.69 9.20
CA ARG A 125 -3.77 0.15 8.23
C ARG A 125 -3.31 1.59 8.31
N PHE A 126 -3.21 2.10 9.53
CA PHE A 126 -2.66 3.42 9.77
C PHE A 126 -1.20 3.53 9.26
N TRP A 127 -0.32 2.58 9.57
CA TRP A 127 1.07 2.58 9.11
C TRP A 127 1.17 2.53 7.58
N LYS A 128 0.42 1.66 6.90
CA LYS A 128 0.39 1.57 5.44
C LYS A 128 -0.05 2.89 4.80
N ASN A 129 -1.08 3.52 5.37
CA ASN A 129 -1.62 4.78 4.86
C ASN A 129 -0.63 5.93 5.03
N LYS A 130 -0.01 6.03 6.21
CA LYS A 130 1.03 7.02 6.49
C LYS A 130 2.29 6.79 5.67
N ALA A 131 2.75 5.54 5.55
CA ALA A 131 3.87 5.17 4.68
C ALA A 131 3.62 5.64 3.23
N THR A 132 2.42 5.39 2.70
CA THR A 132 2.08 5.80 1.33
C THR A 132 2.05 7.33 1.17
N ALA A 133 1.48 8.05 2.13
CA ALA A 133 1.46 9.51 2.10
C ALA A 133 2.87 10.11 2.13
N HIS A 134 3.71 9.62 3.04
CA HIS A 134 5.10 10.05 3.17
C HIS A 134 5.96 9.65 1.95
N TYR A 135 5.74 8.46 1.40
CA TYR A 135 6.38 8.02 0.15
C TYR A 135 6.08 8.96 -1.01
N ARG A 136 4.80 9.30 -1.23
CA ARG A 136 4.39 10.22 -2.32
C ARG A 136 4.98 11.61 -2.14
N LEU A 137 4.99 12.12 -0.92
CA LEU A 137 5.59 13.42 -0.61
C LEU A 137 7.11 13.42 -0.86
N HIS A 138 7.82 12.38 -0.41
CA HIS A 138 9.25 12.22 -0.66
C HIS A 138 9.55 12.09 -2.16
N LEU A 139 8.79 11.27 -2.89
CA LEU A 139 8.95 11.10 -4.33
C LEU A 139 8.72 12.42 -5.06
N ALA A 140 7.68 13.19 -4.68
CA ALA A 140 7.43 14.51 -5.25
C ALA A 140 8.57 15.49 -4.97
N ARG A 141 9.14 15.51 -3.76
CA ARG A 141 10.35 16.29 -3.45
C ARG A 141 11.46 15.96 -4.44
N VAL A 142 11.85 14.69 -4.53
CA VAL A 142 12.97 14.25 -5.39
C VAL A 142 12.73 14.64 -6.84
N MET A 143 11.53 14.36 -7.36
CA MET A 143 11.18 14.65 -8.74
C MET A 143 11.20 16.15 -9.04
N TRP A 144 10.58 16.98 -8.19
CA TRP A 144 10.56 18.44 -8.40
C TRP A 144 11.93 19.07 -8.21
N SER A 145 12.77 18.57 -7.30
CA SER A 145 14.16 18.99 -7.19
C SER A 145 14.94 18.71 -8.48
N LEU A 146 14.81 17.50 -9.06
CA LEU A 146 15.45 17.14 -10.33
C LEU A 146 14.94 17.98 -11.50
N ILE A 147 13.62 18.16 -11.61
CA ILE A 147 13.03 19.00 -12.67
C ILE A 147 13.57 20.43 -12.54
N SER A 148 13.57 20.99 -11.34
CA SER A 148 14.06 22.36 -11.13
C SER A 148 15.55 22.51 -11.39
N SER A 149 16.40 21.57 -10.97
CA SER A 149 17.85 21.66 -11.14
C SER A 149 18.26 21.60 -12.61
N VAL A 150 17.57 20.78 -13.41
CA VAL A 150 17.82 20.68 -14.86
C VAL A 150 17.21 21.85 -15.62
N SER A 151 16.01 22.30 -15.26
CA SER A 151 15.29 23.31 -16.02
C SER A 151 15.77 24.73 -15.75
N LEU A 152 16.13 25.07 -14.50
CA LEU A 152 16.47 26.43 -14.11
C LEU A 152 17.61 27.06 -14.92
N PRO A 153 18.74 26.38 -15.21
CA PRO A 153 19.80 26.96 -16.03
C PRO A 153 19.32 27.39 -17.43
N VAL A 154 18.44 26.59 -18.05
CA VAL A 154 17.87 26.89 -19.38
C VAL A 154 16.86 28.03 -19.29
N LEU A 155 15.99 27.99 -18.27
CA LEU A 155 14.95 29.00 -18.06
C LEU A 155 15.53 30.37 -17.76
N VAL A 156 16.59 30.45 -16.94
CA VAL A 156 17.26 31.71 -16.59
C VAL A 156 17.91 32.35 -17.81
N GLN A 157 18.50 31.56 -18.71
CA GLN A 157 19.09 32.09 -19.96
C GLN A 157 18.06 32.73 -20.88
N ARG A 158 16.79 32.30 -20.82
CA ARG A 158 15.70 32.80 -21.66
C ARG A 158 14.77 33.74 -20.90
N PHE A 159 15.07 34.05 -19.64
CA PHE A 159 14.17 34.81 -18.78
C PHE A 159 14.04 36.27 -19.24
N GLU A 160 12.81 36.70 -19.48
CA GLU A 160 12.47 38.06 -19.89
C GLU A 160 11.74 38.76 -18.75
N LYS A 161 12.41 39.74 -18.12
CA LYS A 161 11.89 40.43 -16.93
C LYS A 161 10.63 41.25 -17.21
N ASP A 162 10.51 41.77 -18.43
CA ASP A 162 9.40 42.64 -18.83
C ASP A 162 8.17 41.83 -19.29
N GLU A 163 8.28 40.50 -19.39
CA GLU A 163 7.16 39.63 -19.73
C GLU A 163 6.48 39.08 -18.45
N PRO A 164 5.21 39.45 -18.16
CA PRO A 164 4.53 39.01 -16.95
C PRO A 164 4.40 37.49 -16.83
N GLY A 165 4.26 36.78 -17.97
CA GLY A 165 4.18 35.33 -18.02
C GLY A 165 5.46 34.66 -17.54
N ALA A 166 6.64 35.20 -17.91
CA ALA A 166 7.93 34.68 -17.49
C ALA A 166 8.14 34.83 -15.98
N VAL A 167 7.80 36.00 -15.44
CA VAL A 167 7.85 36.28 -14.00
C VAL A 167 6.93 35.31 -13.25
N LEU A 168 5.67 35.18 -13.68
CA LEU A 168 4.69 34.33 -13.02
C LEU A 168 5.10 32.85 -13.05
N PHE A 169 5.60 32.37 -14.19
CA PHE A 169 6.11 31.01 -14.32
C PHE A 169 7.27 30.74 -13.36
N MET A 170 8.29 31.61 -13.34
CA MET A 170 9.46 31.44 -12.49
C MET A 170 9.08 31.49 -11.01
N THR A 171 8.19 32.40 -10.62
CA THR A 171 7.66 32.48 -9.25
C THR A 171 6.90 31.21 -8.88
N ALA A 172 5.99 30.72 -9.73
CA ALA A 172 5.23 29.51 -9.46
C ALA A 172 6.12 28.27 -9.33
N LEU A 173 7.08 28.10 -10.24
CA LEU A 173 8.02 26.98 -10.23
C LEU A 173 8.86 26.97 -8.95
N THR A 174 9.46 28.11 -8.60
CA THR A 174 10.32 28.22 -7.40
C THR A 174 9.54 28.14 -6.11
N ALA A 175 8.36 28.75 -6.02
CA ALA A 175 7.50 28.66 -4.86
C ALA A 175 7.04 27.21 -4.63
N TRP A 176 6.63 26.50 -5.68
CA TRP A 176 6.20 25.11 -5.56
C TRP A 176 7.34 24.17 -5.18
N THR A 177 8.50 24.28 -5.82
CA THR A 177 9.67 23.42 -5.50
C THR A 177 10.20 23.70 -4.10
N GLY A 178 10.20 24.96 -3.67
CA GLY A 178 10.52 25.35 -2.29
C GLY A 178 9.51 24.78 -1.29
N LEU A 179 8.21 24.96 -1.55
CA LEU A 179 7.14 24.46 -0.68
C LEU A 179 7.19 22.95 -0.51
N ILE A 180 7.29 22.18 -1.60
CA ILE A 180 7.31 20.71 -1.51
C ILE A 180 8.57 20.22 -0.77
N SER A 181 9.70 20.90 -0.95
CA SER A 181 10.97 20.57 -0.28
C SER A 181 10.88 20.81 1.21
N ILE A 182 10.37 21.98 1.62
CA ILE A 182 10.16 22.33 3.03
C ILE A 182 9.16 21.35 3.66
N LEU A 183 8.02 21.10 3.03
CA LEU A 183 7.03 20.14 3.56
C LEU A 183 7.62 18.74 3.75
N ALA A 184 8.34 18.23 2.75
CA ALA A 184 8.95 16.91 2.82
C ALA A 184 10.03 16.81 3.90
N TYR A 185 10.78 17.89 4.14
CA TYR A 185 11.77 18.00 5.21
C TYR A 185 11.12 18.11 6.59
N THR A 186 10.21 19.07 6.79
CA THR A 186 9.51 19.31 8.07
C THR A 186 8.73 18.08 8.52
N LEU A 187 8.09 17.37 7.59
CA LEU A 187 7.35 16.16 7.91
C LEU A 187 8.23 14.92 8.02
N LYS A 188 9.56 15.05 7.86
CA LYS A 188 10.54 13.95 7.87
C LYS A 188 10.07 12.78 7.00
N SER A 189 9.63 13.11 5.78
CA SER A 189 8.88 12.19 4.91
C SER A 189 9.63 10.89 4.62
N GLU A 190 10.94 10.97 4.41
CA GLU A 190 11.78 9.81 4.14
C GLU A 190 11.89 8.88 5.36
N GLU A 191 12.27 9.43 6.51
CA GLU A 191 12.40 8.70 7.78
C GLU A 191 11.09 8.04 8.18
N LYS A 192 9.96 8.76 8.06
CA LYS A 192 8.64 8.22 8.40
C LYS A 192 8.20 7.14 7.42
N TYR A 193 8.41 7.32 6.12
CA TYR A 193 8.12 6.30 5.13
C TYR A 193 8.88 4.99 5.43
N GLN A 194 10.21 5.09 5.61
CA GLN A 194 11.06 3.93 5.90
C GLN A 194 10.67 3.28 7.23
N GLY A 195 10.45 4.08 8.28
CA GLY A 195 10.05 3.59 9.59
C GLY A 195 8.73 2.82 9.56
N PHE A 196 7.67 3.38 8.96
CA PHE A 196 6.39 2.67 8.87
C PHE A 196 6.47 1.39 8.04
N ARG A 197 7.24 1.39 6.93
CA ARG A 197 7.42 0.20 6.10
C ARG A 197 8.23 -0.89 6.80
N GLN A 198 9.25 -0.50 7.57
CA GLN A 198 10.04 -1.45 8.35
C GLN A 198 9.17 -2.13 9.40
N GLN A 199 8.40 -1.36 10.18
CA GLN A 199 7.54 -1.95 11.23
C GLN A 199 6.43 -2.83 10.67
N GLU A 200 5.88 -2.46 9.51
CA GLU A 200 4.95 -3.33 8.78
C GLU A 200 5.62 -4.63 8.32
N SER A 201 6.86 -4.57 7.82
CA SER A 201 7.63 -5.78 7.44
C SER A 201 7.91 -6.67 8.64
N ASP A 202 8.43 -6.09 9.72
CA ASP A 202 8.77 -6.81 10.97
C ASP A 202 7.54 -7.57 11.49
N PHE A 203 6.35 -6.94 11.45
CA PHE A 203 5.10 -7.59 11.81
C PHE A 203 4.79 -8.82 10.94
N TYR A 204 4.88 -8.67 9.61
CA TYR A 204 4.54 -9.75 8.69
C TYR A 204 5.57 -10.88 8.71
N ASP A 205 6.84 -10.58 8.90
CA ASP A 205 7.92 -11.55 8.94
C ASP A 205 7.82 -12.43 10.19
N GLU A 206 7.51 -11.85 11.36
CA GLU A 206 7.22 -12.61 12.57
C GLU A 206 5.94 -13.45 12.45
N GLY A 207 4.91 -12.92 11.78
CA GLY A 207 3.69 -13.68 11.49
C GLY A 207 3.96 -14.91 10.62
N ARG A 208 4.72 -14.75 9.53
CA ARG A 208 5.13 -15.86 8.65
C ARG A 208 5.99 -16.87 9.40
N ARG A 209 6.97 -16.41 10.16
CA ARG A 209 7.83 -17.27 10.97
C ARG A 209 7.01 -18.12 11.94
N LEU A 210 6.01 -17.54 12.60
CA LEU A 210 5.13 -18.31 13.47
C LEU A 210 4.38 -19.40 12.69
N LEU A 211 3.83 -19.06 11.52
CA LEU A 211 3.07 -19.99 10.67
C LEU A 211 3.94 -21.11 10.09
N ASP A 212 5.14 -20.79 9.62
CA ASP A 212 6.05 -21.74 8.97
C ASP A 212 6.57 -22.81 9.95
N PHE A 213 6.71 -22.45 11.23
CA PHE A 213 7.20 -23.35 12.28
C PHE A 213 6.11 -23.84 13.24
N ALA A 214 4.83 -23.55 12.98
CA ALA A 214 3.75 -23.93 13.89
C ALA A 214 3.54 -25.46 13.91
N ASP A 215 3.65 -26.03 15.10
CA ASP A 215 3.35 -27.44 15.39
C ASP A 215 2.53 -27.53 16.69
N PRO A 216 1.23 -27.86 16.63
CA PRO A 216 0.39 -27.98 17.82
C PRO A 216 0.83 -29.10 18.78
N ARG A 217 1.63 -30.06 18.29
CA ARG A 217 2.11 -31.21 19.07
C ARG A 217 3.39 -30.87 19.83
N ASP A 218 4.08 -29.78 19.47
CA ASP A 218 5.25 -29.33 20.21
C ASP A 218 4.82 -28.77 21.58
N PRO A 219 5.32 -29.32 22.71
CA PRO A 219 5.05 -28.79 24.04
C PRO A 219 5.48 -27.32 24.21
N LYS A 220 6.44 -26.82 23.42
CA LYS A 220 6.88 -25.41 23.44
C LYS A 220 6.08 -24.50 22.52
N PHE A 221 5.11 -25.00 21.75
CA PHE A 221 4.35 -24.16 20.81
C PHE A 221 3.63 -23.00 21.49
N LYS A 222 3.06 -23.23 22.69
CA LYS A 222 2.45 -22.18 23.50
C LYS A 222 3.44 -21.07 23.85
N GLU A 223 4.67 -21.43 24.22
CA GLU A 223 5.74 -20.47 24.52
C GLU A 223 6.12 -19.66 23.26
N ARG A 224 6.15 -20.29 22.08
CA ARG A 224 6.40 -19.60 20.82
C ARG A 224 5.29 -18.60 20.47
N VAL A 225 4.03 -18.95 20.72
CA VAL A 225 2.89 -18.02 20.56
C VAL A 225 2.99 -16.84 21.52
N ASP A 226 3.34 -17.09 22.79
CA ASP A 226 3.56 -16.01 23.78
C ASP A 226 4.79 -15.15 23.42
N GLY A 227 5.82 -15.75 22.80
CA GLY A 227 6.96 -15.06 22.22
C GLY A 227 6.54 -14.12 21.10
N TYR A 228 5.80 -14.64 20.11
CA TYR A 228 5.27 -13.85 18.99
C TYR A 228 4.47 -12.64 19.48
N ILE A 229 3.50 -12.83 20.39
CA ILE A 229 2.67 -11.73 20.91
C ILE A 229 3.54 -10.66 21.57
N ARG A 230 4.55 -11.05 22.36
CA ARG A 230 5.48 -10.11 22.98
C ARG A 230 6.33 -9.35 21.96
N THR A 231 6.81 -10.02 20.91
CA THR A 231 7.56 -9.39 19.82
C THR A 231 6.69 -8.38 19.08
N ILE A 232 5.44 -8.74 18.75
CA ILE A 232 4.51 -7.81 18.08
C ILE A 232 4.20 -6.60 18.97
N ASP A 233 4.06 -6.77 20.28
CA ASP A 233 3.91 -5.63 21.19
C ASP A 233 5.15 -4.73 21.21
N GLN A 234 6.36 -5.30 21.06
CA GLN A 234 7.59 -4.51 20.90
C GLN A 234 7.62 -3.75 19.57
N VAL A 235 7.27 -4.40 18.45
CA VAL A 235 7.12 -3.77 17.14
C VAL A 235 6.15 -2.60 17.22
N ARG A 236 5.00 -2.77 17.89
CA ARG A 236 4.04 -1.68 18.11
C ARG A 236 4.64 -0.53 18.92
N LYS A 237 5.39 -0.81 19.98
CA LYS A 237 6.07 0.23 20.79
C LYS A 237 7.11 0.99 19.96
N VAL A 238 7.86 0.29 19.12
CA VAL A 238 8.84 0.90 18.21
C VAL A 238 8.13 1.76 17.17
N GLY A 239 7.06 1.23 16.55
CA GLY A 239 6.22 1.96 15.59
C GLY A 239 5.63 3.25 16.17
N ARG A 240 5.16 3.24 17.42
CA ARG A 240 4.69 4.48 18.10
C ARG A 240 5.77 5.58 18.14
N ARG A 241 7.05 5.23 18.25
CA ARG A 241 8.13 6.23 18.21
C ARG A 241 8.26 6.89 16.84
N VAL A 242 8.05 6.12 15.77
CA VAL A 242 8.00 6.63 14.40
C VAL A 242 6.80 7.57 14.22
N GLU A 243 5.65 7.22 14.81
CA GLU A 243 4.44 8.05 14.79
C GLU A 243 4.66 9.42 15.43
N THR A 244 5.23 9.42 16.64
CA THR A 244 5.49 10.64 17.42
C THR A 244 6.74 11.39 16.95
N GLY A 245 7.50 10.81 16.02
CA GLY A 245 8.71 11.40 15.43
C GLY A 245 9.86 11.61 16.44
N SER A 246 9.80 10.95 17.59
CA SER A 246 10.52 11.18 18.85
C SER A 246 10.72 12.69 19.19
N PRO A 247 10.17 13.21 20.30
CA PRO A 247 10.64 14.51 20.79
C PRO A 247 12.16 14.45 20.99
N PRO A 248 12.90 15.57 20.88
CA PRO A 248 14.32 15.56 21.19
C PRO A 248 14.51 14.86 22.53
N SER A 249 15.35 13.82 22.56
CA SER A 249 15.84 13.32 23.83
C SER A 249 16.54 14.52 24.47
N ALA A 250 15.93 15.10 25.50
CA ALA A 250 16.59 16.04 26.36
C ALA A 250 17.76 15.28 26.99
N VAL A 251 18.92 15.41 26.35
CA VAL A 251 20.23 15.12 26.93
C VAL A 251 20.78 16.47 27.36
#